data_AF-A0A5N5XZ88-F1
#
_entry.id   AF-A0A5N5XZ88-F1
#
_cell.length_a   1.000
_cell.length_b   1.000
_cell.length_c   1.000
_cell.angle_alpha   90.00
_cell.angle_beta   90.00
_cell.angle_gamma   90.00
#
_symmetry.space_group_name_H-M   'P 1'
#
loop_
_entity.id
_entity.type
_entity.pdbx_description
1 polymer ?
#
loop_
_entity_poly.entity_id
_entity_poly.type
_entity_poly.pdbx_seq_one_letter_code
_entity_poly.pdbx_strand_id
1 'polypeptide(L)'
;MEPVSTSGFTALLKLYGIAIMVTLAVGLVAAVVLMTRMPRSPQEWAVGLICTVVSSLAGGSFIIVKWGLHEWVTDVWGMIALGGFFFVCGLPGWALVRWIFNFIDKQEGKTIVEVIKEIKKAKNDITGS
;
A
#
# COMPACT_ATOMS: atom_id res chain seq x y z
N MET A 1 -13.06 12.17 41.10
CA MET A 1 -12.26 11.11 40.46
C MET A 1 -13.22 10.35 39.57
N GLU A 2 -13.07 10.43 38.25
CA GLU A 2 -13.85 9.56 37.37
C GLU A 2 -13.36 8.11 37.57
N PRO A 3 -14.23 7.09 37.48
CA PRO A 3 -13.80 5.73 37.74
C PRO A 3 -12.69 5.35 36.75
N VAL A 4 -11.55 4.88 37.25
CA VAL A 4 -10.43 4.35 36.44
C VAL A 4 -10.91 3.24 35.48
N SER A 5 -12.02 2.57 35.84
CA SER A 5 -12.75 1.61 35.02
C SER A 5 -13.45 2.23 33.80
N THR A 6 -13.96 3.46 33.88
CA THR A 6 -14.57 4.16 32.74
C THR A 6 -13.50 4.58 31.74
N SER A 7 -12.35 5.09 32.20
CA SER A 7 -11.24 5.48 31.31
C SER A 7 -10.63 4.30 30.53
N GLY A 8 -10.49 3.12 31.15
CA GLY A 8 -9.95 1.93 30.49
C GLY A 8 -10.91 1.33 29.45
N PHE A 9 -12.21 1.30 29.76
CA PHE A 9 -13.24 0.81 28.84
C PHE A 9 -13.44 1.75 27.64
N THR A 10 -13.44 3.07 27.87
CA THR A 10 -13.49 4.06 26.79
C THR A 10 -12.23 4.05 25.92
N ALA A 11 -11.05 3.82 26.50
CA ALA A 11 -9.81 3.67 25.73
C ALA A 11 -9.84 2.42 24.84
N LEU A 12 -10.34 1.29 25.34
CA LEU A 12 -10.54 0.07 24.56
C LEU A 12 -11.52 0.26 23.41
N LEU A 13 -12.67 0.90 23.64
CA LEU A 13 -13.64 1.22 22.58
C LEU A 13 -13.06 2.12 21.49
N LYS A 14 -12.25 3.12 21.88
CA LYS A 14 -11.56 3.99 20.92
C LYS A 14 -10.52 3.22 20.10
N LEU A 15 -9.72 2.35 20.74
CA LEU A 15 -8.79 1.44 20.06
C LEU A 15 -9.51 0.51 19.06
N TYR A 16 -10.66 -0.04 19.46
CA TYR A 16 -11.50 -0.85 18.58
C TYR A 16 -12.03 -0.05 17.38
N GLY A 17 -12.50 1.18 17.59
CA GLY A 17 -12.95 2.06 16.51
C GLY A 17 -11.85 2.40 15.50
N ILE A 18 -10.63 2.65 15.98
CA ILE A 18 -9.46 2.89 15.13
C ILE A 18 -9.11 1.65 14.33
N ALA A 19 -9.05 0.49 14.99
CA ALA A 19 -8.72 -0.78 14.35
C ALA A 19 -9.73 -1.11 13.22
N ILE A 20 -11.02 -0.87 13.44
CA ILE A 20 -12.06 -1.08 12.44
C ILE A 20 -11.86 -0.14 11.24
N MET A 21 -11.59 1.15 11.44
CA MET A 21 -11.39 2.09 10.33
C MET A 21 -10.14 1.82 9.52
N VAL A 22 -9.03 1.48 10.18
CA VAL A 22 -7.80 1.07 9.49
C VAL A 22 -8.05 -0.20 8.68
N THR A 23 -8.74 -1.18 9.27
CA THR A 23 -9.08 -2.43 8.57
C THR A 23 -10.00 -2.19 7.38
N LEU A 24 -11.01 -1.33 7.51
CA LEU A 24 -11.89 -0.93 6.41
C LEU A 24 -11.12 -0.22 5.31
N ALA A 25 -10.27 0.74 5.64
CA ALA A 25 -9.47 1.47 4.66
C ALA A 25 -8.52 0.53 3.89
N VAL A 26 -7.75 -0.30 4.60
CA VAL A 26 -6.86 -1.29 3.99
C VAL A 26 -7.65 -2.32 3.16
N GLY A 27 -8.81 -2.76 3.67
CA GLY A 27 -9.71 -3.68 2.99
C GLY A 27 -10.26 -3.11 1.68
N LEU A 28 -10.60 -1.81 1.66
CA LEU A 28 -11.04 -1.12 0.44
C LEU A 28 -9.91 -1.02 -0.58
N VAL A 29 -8.65 -0.80 -0.17
CA VAL A 29 -7.51 -0.86 -1.10
C VAL A 29 -7.40 -2.25 -1.71
N ALA A 30 -7.41 -3.29 -0.86
CA ALA A 30 -7.32 -4.66 -1.32
C ALA A 30 -8.47 -4.97 -2.30
N ALA A 31 -9.70 -4.57 -2.01
CA ALA A 31 -10.84 -4.73 -2.90
C ALA A 31 -10.67 -4.02 -4.24
N VAL A 32 -10.21 -2.76 -4.25
CA VAL A 32 -9.93 -2.01 -5.49
C VAL A 32 -8.84 -2.71 -6.31
N VAL A 33 -7.78 -3.18 -5.67
CA VAL A 33 -6.72 -3.94 -6.32
C VAL A 33 -7.25 -5.23 -6.94
N LEU A 34 -8.08 -5.97 -6.22
CA LEU A 34 -8.75 -7.18 -6.72
C LEU A 34 -9.64 -6.88 -7.95
N MET A 35 -10.36 -5.75 -7.93
CA MET A 35 -11.27 -5.38 -9.01
C MET A 35 -10.56 -4.80 -10.25
N THR A 36 -9.37 -4.22 -10.10
CA THR A 36 -8.71 -3.50 -11.21
C THR A 36 -8.07 -4.40 -12.26
N ARG A 37 -7.51 -5.57 -11.92
CA ARG A 37 -7.00 -6.56 -12.89
C ARG A 37 -6.91 -7.96 -12.30
N MET A 38 -7.44 -8.97 -12.98
CA MET A 38 -7.11 -10.37 -12.68
C MET A 38 -5.61 -10.62 -12.95
N PRO A 39 -4.87 -11.20 -11.98
CA PRO A 39 -3.45 -11.50 -12.07
C PRO A 39 -3.18 -12.65 -13.08
N ARG A 40 -1.97 -12.68 -13.66
CA ARG A 40 -1.57 -13.78 -14.56
C ARG A 40 -1.31 -15.09 -13.81
N SER A 41 -0.78 -14.99 -12.58
CA SER A 41 -0.54 -16.14 -11.70
C SER A 41 -1.05 -15.89 -10.27
N PRO A 42 -1.46 -16.95 -9.54
CA PRO A 42 -1.88 -16.83 -8.13
C PRO A 42 -0.77 -16.35 -7.18
N GLN A 43 0.50 -16.60 -7.53
CA GLN A 43 1.65 -16.20 -6.72
C GLN A 43 1.93 -14.69 -6.84
N GLU A 44 1.97 -14.16 -8.07
CA GLU A 44 2.07 -12.70 -8.30
C GLU A 44 0.95 -11.93 -7.61
N TRP A 45 -0.25 -12.52 -7.61
CA TRP A 45 -1.41 -11.96 -6.94
C TRP A 45 -1.20 -11.83 -5.43
N ALA A 46 -0.78 -12.91 -4.78
CA ALA A 46 -0.54 -12.91 -3.34
C ALA A 46 0.54 -11.89 -2.98
N VAL A 47 1.63 -11.83 -3.76
CA VAL A 47 2.71 -10.86 -3.54
C VAL A 47 2.23 -9.43 -3.75
N GLY A 48 1.47 -9.16 -4.81
CA GLY A 48 0.91 -7.84 -5.07
C GLY A 48 -0.05 -7.37 -3.98
N LEU A 49 -0.90 -8.26 -3.46
CA LEU A 49 -1.79 -7.95 -2.34
C LEU A 49 -1.02 -7.67 -1.04
N ILE A 50 -0.06 -8.52 -0.69
CA ILE A 50 0.76 -8.32 0.50
C ILE A 50 1.51 -6.99 0.41
N CYS A 51 2.12 -6.68 -0.74
CA CYS A 51 2.82 -5.41 -0.94
C CYS A 51 1.87 -4.20 -0.88
N THR A 52 0.66 -4.33 -1.41
CA THR A 52 -0.38 -3.29 -1.30
C THR A 52 -0.73 -3.01 0.17
N VAL A 53 -0.95 -4.05 0.97
CA VAL A 53 -1.24 -3.93 2.40
C VAL A 53 -0.05 -3.32 3.13
N VAL A 54 1.17 -3.80 2.88
CA VAL A 54 2.39 -3.27 3.51
C VAL A 54 2.64 -1.82 3.12
N SER A 55 2.46 -1.44 1.85
CA SER A 55 2.61 -0.06 1.37
C SER A 55 1.55 0.87 1.97
N SER A 56 0.31 0.39 2.08
CA SER A 56 -0.79 1.10 2.73
C SER A 56 -0.47 1.37 4.20
N LEU A 57 -0.09 0.33 4.94
CA LEU A 57 0.24 0.43 6.37
C LEU A 57 1.48 1.29 6.61
N ALA A 58 2.61 0.98 5.96
CA ALA A 58 3.87 1.68 6.16
C ALA A 58 3.81 3.13 5.65
N GLY A 59 3.23 3.35 4.47
CA GLY A 59 3.07 4.69 3.90
C GLY A 59 2.09 5.53 4.70
N GLY A 60 0.89 5.00 4.99
CA GLY A 60 -0.12 5.68 5.79
C GLY A 60 0.40 6.05 7.19
N SER A 61 1.05 5.10 7.89
CA SER A 61 1.62 5.38 9.22
C SER A 61 2.79 6.35 9.17
N PHE A 62 3.66 6.31 8.15
CA PHE A 62 4.74 7.28 7.99
C PHE A 62 4.22 8.72 7.87
N ILE A 63 3.18 8.95 7.07
CA ILE A 63 2.50 10.25 6.96
C ILE A 63 2.02 10.71 8.34
N ILE A 64 1.31 9.83 9.05
CA ILE A 64 0.72 10.14 10.36
C ILE A 64 1.78 10.56 11.38
N VAL A 65 2.88 9.80 11.46
CA VAL A 65 3.98 10.07 12.39
C VAL A 65 4.76 11.33 11.99
N LYS A 66 5.02 11.54 10.69
CA LYS A 66 5.83 12.66 10.21
C LYS A 66 5.19 14.02 10.47
N TRP A 67 3.86 14.11 10.38
CA TRP A 67 3.11 15.36 10.55
C TRP A 67 2.36 15.43 11.89
N GLY A 68 2.52 14.45 12.78
CA GLY A 68 1.90 14.47 14.11
C GLY A 68 0.37 14.36 14.07
N LEU A 69 -0.20 13.69 13.08
CA LEU A 69 -1.66 13.61 12.84
C LEU A 69 -2.39 12.67 13.82
N HIS A 70 -1.76 12.32 14.94
CA HIS A 70 -2.32 11.38 15.92
C HIS A 70 -3.60 11.93 16.58
N GLU A 71 -3.73 13.25 16.69
CA GLU A 71 -4.90 13.90 17.29
C GLU A 71 -6.17 13.72 16.44
N TRP A 72 -6.01 13.55 15.12
CA TRP A 72 -7.12 13.39 14.16
C TRP A 72 -7.88 12.09 14.37
N VAL A 73 -7.33 11.16 15.13
CA VAL A 73 -8.00 9.94 15.58
C VAL A 73 -9.25 10.22 16.43
N THR A 74 -9.31 11.38 17.09
CA THR A 74 -10.43 11.71 17.98
C THR A 74 -11.62 12.36 17.26
N ASP A 75 -11.45 12.75 16.01
CA ASP A 75 -12.47 13.38 15.17
C ASP A 75 -12.91 12.43 14.04
N VAL A 76 -14.20 12.46 13.71
CA VAL A 76 -14.77 11.58 12.67
C VAL A 76 -14.19 11.90 11.30
N TRP A 77 -14.04 13.19 10.96
CA TRP A 77 -13.45 13.60 9.68
C TRP A 77 -11.94 13.35 9.65
N GLY A 78 -11.27 13.54 10.77
CA GLY A 78 -9.88 13.15 10.98
C GLY A 78 -9.67 11.65 10.73
N MET A 79 -10.49 10.78 11.31
CA MET A 79 -10.42 9.32 11.09
C MET A 79 -10.65 8.94 9.62
N ILE A 80 -11.59 9.59 8.93
CA ILE A 80 -11.80 9.38 7.49
C ILE A 80 -10.56 9.80 6.69
N ALA A 81 -9.96 10.95 7.01
CA ALA A 81 -8.75 11.42 6.35
C ALA A 81 -7.55 10.47 6.58
N LEU A 82 -7.39 9.97 7.82
CA LEU A 82 -6.38 8.98 8.17
C LEU A 82 -6.58 7.70 7.35
N GLY A 83 -7.82 7.18 7.27
CA GLY A 83 -8.18 6.07 6.39
C GLY A 83 -7.86 6.33 4.92
N GLY A 84 -8.11 7.56 4.45
CA GLY A 84 -7.73 8.02 3.12
C GLY A 84 -6.23 7.95 2.84
N PHE A 85 -5.37 8.26 3.82
CA PHE A 85 -3.92 8.13 3.67
C PHE A 85 -3.48 6.68 3.52
N PHE A 86 -4.01 5.77 4.34
CA PHE A 86 -3.79 4.32 4.14
C PHE A 86 -4.26 3.90 2.75
N PHE A 87 -5.41 4.43 2.30
CA PHE A 87 -5.94 4.09 0.99
C PHE A 87 -5.02 4.51 -0.16
N VAL A 88 -4.65 5.79 -0.21
CA VAL A 88 -3.84 6.37 -1.29
C VAL A 88 -2.43 5.78 -1.31
N CYS A 89 -1.84 5.47 -0.16
CA CYS A 89 -0.50 4.88 -0.08
C CYS A 89 -0.43 3.41 -0.54
N GLY A 90 -1.56 2.68 -0.56
CA GLY A 90 -1.59 1.29 -0.98
C GLY A 90 -1.57 1.10 -2.50
N LEU A 91 -2.25 1.96 -3.25
CA LEU A 91 -2.37 1.86 -4.72
C LEU A 91 -1.01 1.94 -5.45
N PRO A 92 -0.06 2.82 -5.06
CA PRO A 92 1.29 2.82 -5.64
C PRO A 92 2.05 1.51 -5.42
N GLY A 93 1.87 0.85 -4.26
CA GLY A 93 2.49 -0.44 -3.96
C GLY A 93 2.07 -1.53 -4.95
N TRP A 94 0.77 -1.60 -5.25
CA TRP A 94 0.24 -2.51 -6.28
C TRP A 94 0.83 -2.23 -7.66
N ALA A 95 0.81 -0.97 -8.09
CA ALA A 95 1.30 -0.56 -9.40
C ALA A 95 2.78 -0.89 -9.58
N LEU A 96 3.59 -0.68 -8.53
CA LEU A 96 5.02 -0.98 -8.53
C LEU A 96 5.29 -2.49 -8.69
N VAL A 97 4.63 -3.32 -7.89
CA VAL A 97 4.80 -4.78 -7.97
C VAL A 97 4.36 -5.32 -9.33
N ARG A 98 3.25 -4.81 -9.86
CA ARG A 98 2.79 -5.21 -11.20
C ARG A 98 3.75 -4.77 -12.29
N TRP A 99 4.36 -3.60 -12.16
CA TRP A 99 5.39 -3.15 -13.09
C TRP A 99 6.64 -4.05 -13.02
N ILE A 100 7.07 -4.42 -11.82
CA ILE A 100 8.22 -5.30 -11.59
C ILE A 100 7.96 -6.69 -12.21
N PHE A 101 6.82 -7.32 -11.94
CA PHE A 101 6.51 -8.63 -12.52
C PHE A 101 6.41 -8.58 -14.05
N ASN A 102 5.76 -7.56 -14.61
CA ASN A 102 5.71 -7.39 -16.06
C ASN A 102 7.10 -7.15 -16.69
N PHE A 103 8.04 -6.57 -15.94
CA PHE A 103 9.42 -6.41 -16.38
C PHE A 103 10.18 -7.75 -16.34
N ILE A 104 10.00 -8.55 -15.29
CA ILE A 104 10.59 -9.88 -15.15
C ILE A 104 10.07 -10.81 -16.25
N ASP A 105 8.76 -10.89 -16.47
CA ASP A 105 8.13 -11.68 -17.55
C ASP A 105 8.72 -11.36 -18.93
N LYS A 106 8.98 -10.07 -19.21
CA LYS A 106 9.57 -9.64 -20.49
C LYS A 106 11.01 -10.10 -20.69
N GLN A 107 11.69 -10.46 -19.61
CA GLN A 107 13.09 -10.90 -19.61
C GLN A 107 13.23 -12.40 -19.35
N GLU A 108 12.18 -13.07 -18.89
CA GLU A 108 12.16 -14.51 -18.66
C GLU A 108 12.42 -15.25 -19.98
N GLY A 109 13.48 -16.06 -20.01
CA GLY A 109 13.95 -16.75 -21.23
C GLY A 109 15.02 -16.02 -22.03
N LYS A 110 15.35 -14.76 -21.71
CA LYS A 110 16.52 -14.07 -22.26
C LYS A 110 17.72 -14.27 -21.33
N THR A 111 18.90 -14.52 -21.89
CA THR A 111 20.12 -14.58 -21.07
C THR A 111 20.39 -13.19 -20.48
N ILE A 112 20.94 -13.07 -19.26
CA ILE A 112 21.33 -11.76 -18.65
C ILE A 112 22.10 -10.85 -19.63
N VAL A 113 22.88 -11.44 -20.53
CA VAL A 113 23.63 -10.74 -21.59
C VAL A 113 22.72 -10.09 -22.64
N GLU A 114 21.61 -10.72 -23.02
CA GLU A 114 20.61 -10.13 -23.92
C GLU A 114 19.85 -9.00 -23.26
N VAL A 115 19.48 -9.16 -21.98
CA VAL A 115 18.86 -8.10 -21.19
C VAL A 115 19.76 -6.86 -21.12
N ILE A 116 21.05 -7.02 -20.84
CA ILE A 116 22.01 -5.92 -20.79
C ILE A 116 22.18 -5.27 -22.18
N LYS A 117 22.17 -6.05 -23.27
CA LYS A 117 22.20 -5.51 -24.64
C LYS A 117 20.95 -4.70 -24.97
N GLU A 118 19.76 -5.16 -24.57
CA GLU A 118 18.51 -4.42 -24.79
C GLU A 118 18.45 -3.13 -23.97
N ILE A 119 18.88 -3.16 -22.71
CA ILE A 119 18.96 -1.96 -21.87
C ILE A 119 19.97 -0.95 -22.45
N LYS A 120 21.13 -1.42 -22.92
CA LYS A 120 22.14 -0.57 -23.54
C LYS A 120 21.68 0.01 -24.87
N LYS A 121 20.92 -0.75 -25.67
CA LYS A 121 20.32 -0.30 -26.92
C LYS A 121 19.21 0.73 -26.66
N ALA A 122 18.29 0.46 -25.74
CA ALA A 122 17.25 1.39 -25.33
C ALA A 122 17.85 2.68 -24.74
N LYS A 123 18.93 2.57 -23.96
CA LYS A 123 19.67 3.74 -23.49
C LYS A 123 20.21 4.56 -24.66
N ASN A 124 20.87 3.94 -25.63
CA ASN A 124 21.42 4.66 -26.78
C ASN A 124 20.31 5.33 -27.62
N ASP A 125 19.18 4.66 -27.82
CA ASP A 125 18.01 5.22 -28.51
C ASP A 125 17.42 6.42 -27.76
N ILE A 126 17.38 6.39 -26.41
CA ILE A 126 16.94 7.52 -25.57
C ILE A 126 17.96 8.65 -25.55
N THR A 127 19.24 8.34 -25.65
CA THR A 127 20.33 9.34 -25.57
C THR A 127 20.71 9.92 -26.94
N GLY A 128 20.08 9.46 -28.02
CA GLY A 128 20.24 10.03 -29.37
C GLY A 128 21.66 9.97 -29.91
N SER A 129 22.38 8.87 -29.72
CA SER A 129 23.69 8.62 -30.36
C SER A 129 23.79 7.23 -30.97
#